data_AF-A0A916ZQR6-F1
#
_entry.id   AF-A0A916ZQR6-F1
#
_cell.length_a   1.000
_cell.length_b   1.000
_cell.length_c   1.000
_cell.angle_alpha   90.00
_cell.angle_beta   90.00
_cell.angle_gamma   90.00
#
_symmetry.space_group_name_H-M   'P 1'
#
loop_
_entity.id
_entity.type
_entity.pdbx_description
1 polymer ?
#
loop_
_entity_poly.entity_id
_entity_poly.type
_entity_poly.pdbx_seq_one_letter_code
_entity_poly.pdbx_strand_id
1 'polypeptide(L)'
;MARTKVFKSGNSNAVRFPASFAVEPGMVVEVREEQGRWIVEQVAETRKTIDLTGVWGSIPGLKPLTPDEREFEPRELDWGGKLLKRD
;
A
#
# COMPACT_ATOMS: atom_id res chain seq x y z
N MET A 1 -10.50 22.15 -21.59
CA MET A 1 -10.51 20.90 -22.37
C MET A 1 -9.12 20.71 -22.98
N ALA A 2 -8.53 19.53 -22.88
CA ALA A 2 -7.22 19.25 -23.41
C ALA A 2 -7.24 17.88 -24.11
N ARG A 3 -6.47 17.72 -25.18
CA ARG A 3 -6.37 16.48 -25.95
C ARG A 3 -5.07 15.77 -25.60
N THR A 4 -5.15 14.49 -25.26
CA THR A 4 -3.96 13.66 -25.00
C THR A 4 -4.07 12.37 -25.79
N LYS A 5 -2.92 11.72 -26.01
CA LYS A 5 -2.87 10.38 -26.58
C LYS A 5 -2.79 9.34 -25.46
N VAL A 6 -3.41 8.19 -25.69
CA VAL A 6 -3.23 7.00 -24.85
C VAL A 6 -1.84 6.43 -25.12
N PHE A 7 -1.16 5.97 -24.07
CA PHE A 7 0.17 5.35 -24.18
C PHE A 7 0.28 4.13 -23.28
N LYS A 8 1.29 3.28 -23.53
CA LYS A 8 1.58 2.11 -22.70
C LYS A 8 2.37 2.50 -21.45
N SER A 9 1.94 2.00 -20.30
CA SER A 9 2.63 2.11 -19.01
C SER A 9 2.69 0.71 -18.38
N GLY A 10 3.83 0.03 -18.55
CA GLY A 10 3.94 -1.39 -18.24
C GLY A 10 2.92 -2.21 -19.05
N ASN A 11 2.15 -3.05 -18.36
CA ASN A 11 1.12 -3.88 -18.98
C ASN A 11 -0.22 -3.14 -19.21
N SER A 12 -0.32 -1.86 -18.82
CA SER A 12 -1.55 -1.09 -18.85
C SER A 12 -1.53 0.02 -19.91
N ASN A 13 -2.72 0.52 -20.26
CA ASN A 13 -2.89 1.74 -21.03
C ASN A 13 -3.12 2.91 -20.07
N ALA A 14 -2.53 4.07 -20.36
CA ALA A 14 -2.65 5.26 -19.53
C ALA A 14 -2.94 6.51 -20.38
N VAL A 15 -3.53 7.52 -19.73
CA VAL A 15 -3.73 8.87 -20.26
C VAL A 15 -2.99 9.87 -19.37
N ARG A 16 -2.56 11.00 -19.95
CA ARG A 16 -1.92 12.06 -19.16
C ARG A 16 -2.99 13.03 -18.69
N PHE A 17 -2.94 13.42 -17.43
CA PHE A 17 -3.70 14.56 -16.96
C PHE A 17 -2.86 15.83 -17.12
N PRO A 18 -3.34 16.84 -17.86
CA PRO A 18 -2.69 18.16 -17.90
C PRO A 18 -2.67 18.80 -16.52
N ALA A 19 -1.68 19.66 -16.25
CA ALA A 19 -1.51 20.34 -14.96
C ALA A 19 -2.69 21.24 -14.55
N SER A 20 -3.56 21.62 -15.49
CA SER A 20 -4.78 22.38 -15.20
C SER A 20 -5.89 21.56 -14.52
N PHE A 21 -5.72 20.23 -14.44
CA PHE A 21 -6.63 19.35 -13.73
C PHE A 21 -6.13 19.17 -12.29
N ALA A 22 -7.03 19.28 -11.31
CA ALA A 22 -6.73 19.14 -9.89
C ALA A 22 -6.55 17.66 -9.50
N VAL A 23 -5.51 17.03 -10.04
CA VAL A 23 -5.15 15.63 -9.74
C VAL A 23 -3.74 15.58 -9.17
N GLU A 24 -3.57 14.79 -8.11
CA GLU A 24 -2.28 14.61 -7.45
C GLU A 24 -1.71 13.23 -7.75
N PRO A 25 -0.37 13.07 -7.88
CA PRO A 25 0.24 11.76 -7.98
C PRO A 25 -0.13 10.86 -6.80
N GLY A 26 -0.63 9.66 -7.07
CA GLY A 26 -1.05 8.70 -6.04
C GLY A 26 -2.54 8.77 -5.67
N MET A 27 -3.29 9.75 -6.19
CA MET A 27 -4.74 9.82 -6.04
C MET A 27 -5.42 8.59 -6.63
N VAL A 28 -6.36 8.01 -5.89
CA VAL A 28 -7.17 6.89 -6.34
C VAL A 28 -8.41 7.43 -7.07
N VAL A 29 -8.64 6.90 -8.27
CA VAL A 29 -9.80 7.26 -9.10
C VAL A 29 -10.51 6.01 -9.55
N GLU A 30 -11.83 6.11 -9.70
CA GLU A 30 -12.65 5.11 -10.36
C GLU A 30 -12.79 5.48 -11.83
N VAL A 31 -12.61 4.50 -12.72
CA VAL A 31 -12.77 4.69 -14.17
C VAL A 31 -13.87 3.77 -14.65
N ARG A 32 -14.94 4.36 -15.19
CA ARG A 32 -16.08 3.61 -15.75
C ARG A 32 -16.36 4.01 -17.17
N GLU A 33 -16.85 3.07 -17.96
CA GLU A 33 -17.32 3.31 -19.31
C GLU A 33 -18.83 3.51 -19.30
N GLU A 34 -19.29 4.65 -19.80
CA GLU A 34 -20.70 4.98 -19.92
C GLU A 34 -20.96 5.66 -21.27
N GLN A 35 -21.89 5.10 -22.06
CA GLN A 35 -22.29 5.65 -23.36
C GLN A 35 -21.10 5.92 -24.32
N GLY A 36 -20.10 5.03 -24.33
CA GLY A 36 -18.90 5.18 -25.16
C GLY A 36 -17.95 6.29 -24.70
N ARG A 37 -18.08 6.75 -23.46
CA ARG A 37 -17.17 7.70 -22.81
C ARG A 37 -16.52 7.04 -21.60
N TRP A 38 -15.27 7.40 -21.32
CA TRP A 38 -14.63 7.07 -20.05
C TRP A 38 -14.82 8.22 -19.07
N ILE A 39 -15.45 7.92 -17.95
CA ILE A 39 -15.67 8.84 -16.84
C ILE A 39 -14.67 8.47 -15.75
N VAL A 40 -13.95 9.48 -15.25
CA VAL A 40 -12.97 9.34 -14.18
C VAL A 40 -13.44 10.14 -12.99
N GLU A 41 -13.70 9.47 -11.87
CA GLU A 41 -14.24 10.08 -10.64
C GLU A 41 -13.24 9.88 -9.50
N GLN A 42 -13.03 10.92 -8.69
CA GLN A 42 -12.17 10.83 -7.52
C GLN A 42 -12.83 9.92 -6.49
N VAL A 43 -12.10 8.92 -6.01
CA VAL A 43 -12.54 8.12 -4.88
C VAL A 43 -12.14 8.85 -3.62
N ALA A 44 -13.11 9.19 -2.77
CA ALA A 44 -12.83 9.73 -1.46
C ALA A 44 -11.94 8.73 -0.71
N GLU A 45 -10.78 9.17 -0.22
CA GLU A 45 -9.91 8.30 0.55
C GLU A 45 -10.62 7.92 1.84
N THR A 46 -11.13 6.69 1.89
CA THR A 46 -11.59 6.10 3.15
C THR A 46 -10.39 6.07 4.08
N ARG A 47 -10.54 6.72 5.24
CA ARG A 47 -9.51 6.76 6.28
C ARG A 47 -8.97 5.34 6.50
N LYS A 48 -7.70 5.11 6.21
CA LYS A 48 -6.99 3.83 6.47
C LYS A 48 -6.69 3.68 7.97
N THR A 49 -7.69 3.88 8.81
CA THR A 49 -7.59 3.48 10.22
C THR A 49 -7.70 1.98 10.29
N ILE A 50 -6.77 1.36 11.01
CA ILE A 50 -6.94 -0.02 11.46
C ILE A 50 -8.18 -0.03 12.34
N ASP A 51 -9.18 -0.83 11.96
CA ASP A 51 -10.34 -1.06 12.81
C ASP A 51 -9.90 -1.88 14.03
N LEU A 52 -9.76 -1.21 15.16
CA LEU A 52 -9.37 -1.83 16.42
C LEU A 52 -10.56 -2.45 17.16
N THR A 53 -11.80 -2.37 16.65
CA THR A 53 -12.99 -2.85 17.35
C THR A 53 -12.90 -4.33 17.74
N GLY A 54 -12.26 -5.16 16.90
CA GLY A 54 -12.01 -6.59 17.20
C GLY A 54 -10.66 -6.89 17.86
N VAL A 55 -9.76 -5.92 17.96
CA VAL A 55 -8.39 -6.08 18.47
C VAL A 55 -8.22 -5.46 19.85
N TRP A 56 -8.97 -4.40 20.13
CA TRP A 56 -8.93 -3.67 21.38
C TRP A 56 -9.38 -4.58 22.52
N GLY A 57 -8.45 -4.97 23.38
CA GLY A 57 -8.72 -5.86 24.51
C GLY A 57 -8.81 -7.35 24.14
N SER A 58 -8.46 -7.77 22.92
CA SER A 58 -8.45 -9.20 22.55
C SER A 58 -7.33 -10.00 23.25
N ILE A 59 -6.35 -9.31 23.83
CA ILE A 59 -5.24 -9.90 24.60
C ILE A 59 -5.18 -9.27 26.00
N PRO A 60 -6.17 -9.51 26.88
CA PRO A 60 -6.28 -8.85 28.18
C PRO A 60 -5.16 -9.25 29.16
N GLY A 61 -4.48 -10.37 28.90
CA GLY A 61 -3.36 -10.88 29.70
C GLY A 61 -1.98 -10.42 29.23
N LEU A 62 -1.88 -9.60 28.17
CA LEU A 62 -0.59 -9.14 27.68
C LEU A 62 0.05 -8.20 28.71
N LYS A 63 1.21 -8.61 29.23
CA LYS A 63 2.01 -7.81 30.16
C LYS A 63 3.29 -7.35 29.46
N PRO A 64 3.80 -6.14 29.76
CA PRO A 64 5.13 -5.74 29.32
C PRO A 64 6.17 -6.75 29.81
N LEU A 65 7.09 -7.16 28.94
CA LEU A 65 8.25 -7.95 29.33
C LEU A 65 9.05 -7.18 30.39
N THR A 66 9.54 -7.90 31.40
CA THR A 66 10.55 -7.39 32.35
C THR A 66 11.85 -7.04 31.62
N PRO A 67 12.75 -6.24 32.22
CA PRO A 67 14.05 -5.94 31.60
C PRO A 67 14.83 -7.19 31.19
N ASP A 68 14.90 -8.20 32.05
CA ASP A 68 15.64 -9.45 31.80
C ASP A 68 15.02 -10.27 30.66
N GLU A 69 13.68 -10.32 30.56
CA GLU A 69 12.96 -11.00 29.46
C GLU A 69 13.15 -10.33 28.09
N ARG A 70 13.65 -9.09 28.06
CA ARG A 70 13.95 -8.37 26.81
C ARG A 70 15.38 -8.60 26.35
N GLU A 71 16.24 -9.18 27.18
CA GLU A 71 17.59 -9.53 26.80
C GLU A 71 17.55 -10.76 25.88
N PHE A 72 18.11 -10.60 24.69
CA PHE A 72 18.27 -11.70 23.75
C PHE A 72 19.66 -12.28 23.91
N GLU A 73 19.75 -13.60 24.10
CA GLU A 73 21.02 -14.31 23.99
C GLU A 73 21.60 -14.10 22.58
N PRO A 74 22.88 -13.70 22.47
CA PRO A 74 23.51 -13.53 21.17
C PRO A 74 23.63 -14.90 20.50
N ARG A 75 22.89 -15.08 19.41
CA ARG A 75 23.08 -16.23 18.52
C ARG A 75 24.28 -15.99 17.62
N GLU A 76 25.02 -17.05 17.32
CA GLU A 76 26.04 -17.00 16.27
C GLU A 76 25.35 -16.70 14.93
N LEU A 77 25.82 -15.64 14.25
CA LEU A 77 25.34 -15.28 12.94
C LEU A 77 26.08 -16.12 11.89
N ASP A 78 25.34 -16.73 10.97
CA ASP A 78 25.90 -17.43 9.83
C ASP A 78 26.40 -16.42 8.78
N TRP A 79 27.54 -15.79 9.07
CA TRP A 79 28.21 -14.86 8.17
C TRP A 79 28.65 -15.52 6.84
N GLY A 80 28.80 -16.85 6.85
CA GLY A 80 29.21 -17.64 5.68
C GLY A 80 28.05 -18.07 4.78
N GLY A 81 26.80 -17.83 5.17
CA GLY A 81 25.61 -18.21 4.40
C GLY A 81 25.44 -19.72 4.19
N LYS A 82 26.01 -20.55 5.08
CA LYS A 82 25.92 -22.02 5.04
C LYS A 82 24.49 -22.55 5.15
N LEU A 83 23.61 -21.79 5.81
CA LEU A 83 22.20 -22.11 6.03
C LEU A 83 21.29 -21.64 4.87
N LEU A 84 21.81 -20.86 3.93
CA LEU A 84 21.07 -20.46 2.74
C LEU A 84 21.05 -21.63 1.76
N LYS A 85 19.99 -22.45 1.78
CA LYS A 85 19.71 -23.38 0.69
C LYS A 85 19.54 -22.57 -0.60
N ARG A 86 20.45 -22.79 -1.55
CA ARG A 86 20.32 -22.34 -2.94
C ARG A 86 19.89 -23.55 -3.74
N ASP A 87 18.60 -23.62 -4.04
CA ASP A 87 18.04 -24.52 -5.05
C ASP A 87 18.21 -23.90 -6.45
#